data_AF-A0A7T5UJH6-F1
#
_entry.id   AF-A0A7T5UJH6-F1
#
_cell.length_a   1.000
_cell.length_b   1.000
_cell.length_c   1.000
_cell.angle_alpha   90.00
_cell.angle_beta   90.00
_cell.angle_gamma   90.00
#
_symmetry.space_group_name_H-M   'P 1'
#
loop_
_entity.id
_entity.type
_entity.pdbx_description
1 polymer ?
#
loop_
_entity_poly.entity_id
_entity_poly.type
_entity_poly.pdbx_seq_one_letter_code
_entity_poly.pdbx_strand_id
1 'polypeptide(L)'
;MEKNELLKQFEEEFAKVKKDLGFKASLEELDGVFFLRDFILKEGFVPTTLSRSICGRMMETYFSWTNYLHSLLMPNPGYMISMSESQMFNDHEKEEVFKIISKVMVLINRNSIIGLTKNKADEGKFIDDCLFFWNKTFKLEIEKIVKKIKDSWEEKSKP
;
A
#
# COMPACT_ATOMS: atom_id res chain seq x y z
N MET A 1 -26.74 0.83 -10.25
CA MET A 1 -26.09 1.99 -10.89
C MET A 1 -25.19 1.45 -11.99
N GLU A 2 -25.22 2.05 -13.17
CA GLU A 2 -24.34 1.64 -14.27
C GLU A 2 -22.86 1.93 -13.90
N LYS A 3 -21.92 1.10 -14.33
CA LYS A 3 -20.50 1.22 -13.93
C LYS A 3 -19.91 2.61 -14.23
N ASN A 4 -20.29 3.19 -15.37
CA ASN A 4 -19.83 4.51 -15.79
C ASN A 4 -20.40 5.63 -14.90
N GLU A 5 -21.64 5.47 -14.43
CA GLU A 5 -22.28 6.43 -13.53
C GLU A 5 -21.62 6.42 -12.15
N LEU A 6 -21.29 5.22 -11.65
CA LEU A 6 -20.55 5.03 -10.40
C LEU A 6 -19.17 5.70 -10.44
N LEU A 7 -18.41 5.51 -11.53
CA LEU A 7 -17.09 6.13 -11.69
C LEU A 7 -17.17 7.64 -11.80
N LYS A 8 -18.16 8.17 -12.52
CA LYS A 8 -18.38 9.61 -12.60
C LYS A 8 -18.69 10.21 -11.23
N GLN A 9 -19.58 9.57 -10.46
CA GLN A 9 -19.87 9.99 -9.08
C GLN A 9 -18.61 9.97 -8.22
N PHE A 10 -17.78 8.94 -8.34
CA PHE A 10 -16.53 8.84 -7.60
C PHE A 10 -15.56 9.98 -7.95
N GLU A 11 -15.39 10.32 -9.23
CA GLU A 11 -14.51 11.41 -9.67
C GLU A 11 -14.98 12.78 -9.13
N GLU A 12 -16.29 13.02 -9.13
CA GLU A 12 -16.89 14.23 -8.56
C GLU A 12 -16.67 14.31 -7.05
N GLU A 13 -16.90 13.23 -6.31
CA GLU A 13 -16.66 13.18 -4.87
C GLU A 13 -15.17 13.27 -4.53
N PHE A 14 -14.30 12.66 -5.33
CA PHE A 14 -12.85 12.77 -5.16
C PHE A 14 -12.39 14.22 -5.30
N ALA A 15 -12.89 14.96 -6.30
CA ALA A 15 -12.55 16.36 -6.48
C ALA A 15 -12.96 17.23 -5.27
N LYS A 16 -14.12 16.96 -4.67
CA LYS A 16 -14.57 17.62 -3.43
C LYS A 16 -13.62 17.30 -2.27
N VAL A 17 -13.34 16.01 -2.05
CA VAL A 17 -12.43 15.55 -0.98
C VAL A 17 -11.03 16.14 -1.14
N LYS A 18 -10.51 16.21 -2.37
CA LYS A 18 -9.21 16.84 -2.66
C LYS A 18 -9.19 18.31 -2.28
N LYS A 19 -10.24 19.05 -2.64
CA LYS A 19 -10.38 20.47 -2.27
C LYS A 19 -10.50 20.66 -0.77
N ASP A 20 -11.29 19.82 -0.09
CA ASP A 20 -11.58 19.93 1.34
C ASP A 20 -10.37 19.61 2.21
N LEU A 21 -9.55 18.64 1.80
CA LEU A 21 -8.37 18.20 2.54
C LEU A 21 -7.07 18.87 2.07
N GLY A 22 -7.07 19.49 0.89
CA GLY A 22 -5.93 20.25 0.36
C GLY A 22 -4.72 19.41 -0.05
N PHE A 23 -4.89 18.12 -0.32
CA PHE A 23 -3.79 17.27 -0.82
C PHE A 23 -3.53 17.48 -2.31
N LYS A 24 -2.30 17.20 -2.74
CA LYS A 24 -1.81 17.53 -4.10
C LYS A 24 -2.01 16.39 -5.09
N ALA A 25 -1.89 15.13 -4.63
CA ALA A 25 -2.00 13.94 -5.46
C ALA A 25 -3.23 13.97 -6.39
N SER A 26 -3.03 13.63 -7.67
CA SER A 26 -4.12 13.44 -8.63
C SER A 26 -4.82 12.09 -8.42
N LEU A 27 -6.03 11.97 -8.97
CA LEU A 27 -6.74 10.70 -8.95
C LEU A 27 -5.95 9.65 -9.72
N GLU A 28 -5.37 10.02 -10.86
CA GLU A 28 -4.58 9.15 -11.74
C GLU A 28 -3.35 8.59 -11.01
N GLU A 29 -2.63 9.43 -10.26
CA GLU A 29 -1.47 8.99 -9.47
C GLU A 29 -1.86 8.03 -8.34
N LEU A 30 -2.95 8.32 -7.63
CA LEU A 30 -3.43 7.45 -6.56
C LEU A 30 -3.99 6.15 -7.11
N ASP A 31 -4.76 6.21 -8.19
CA ASP A 31 -5.39 5.06 -8.82
C ASP A 31 -4.35 4.12 -9.43
N GLY A 32 -3.31 4.66 -10.07
CA GLY A 32 -2.21 3.86 -10.64
C GLY A 32 -1.39 3.07 -9.62
N VAL A 33 -1.53 3.37 -8.33
CA VAL A 33 -0.84 2.67 -7.23
C VAL A 33 -1.81 1.86 -6.38
N PHE A 34 -2.94 2.45 -6.00
CA PHE A 34 -3.85 1.92 -5.00
C PHE A 34 -5.14 1.33 -5.61
N PHE A 35 -5.33 1.42 -6.93
CA PHE A 35 -6.46 0.85 -7.66
C PHE A 35 -7.81 1.32 -7.08
N LEU A 36 -7.98 2.64 -6.96
CA LEU A 36 -9.13 3.25 -6.32
C LEU A 36 -10.41 3.04 -7.14
N ARG A 37 -10.33 3.14 -8.47
CA ARG A 37 -11.49 2.91 -9.36
C ARG A 37 -11.97 1.48 -9.29
N ASP A 38 -11.05 0.51 -9.34
CA ASP A 38 -11.38 -0.92 -9.19
C ASP A 38 -12.00 -1.22 -7.82
N PHE A 39 -11.46 -0.59 -6.76
CA PHE A 39 -12.03 -0.68 -5.43
C PHE A 39 -13.48 -0.19 -5.40
N ILE A 40 -13.77 0.99 -5.94
CA ILE A 40 -15.14 1.52 -5.98
C ILE A 40 -16.07 0.65 -6.82
N LEU A 41 -15.61 0.15 -7.98
CA LEU A 41 -16.40 -0.75 -8.82
C LEU A 41 -16.72 -2.07 -8.11
N LYS A 42 -15.77 -2.60 -7.32
CA LYS A 42 -15.95 -3.81 -6.53
C LYS A 42 -16.96 -3.61 -5.40
N GLU A 43 -16.87 -2.49 -4.67
CA GLU A 43 -17.81 -2.17 -3.60
C GLU A 43 -19.22 -1.84 -4.13
N GLY A 44 -19.30 -1.29 -5.34
CA GLY A 44 -20.57 -0.99 -6.02
C GLY A 44 -21.24 0.32 -5.56
N PHE A 45 -20.57 1.13 -4.73
CA PHE A 45 -21.04 2.44 -4.28
C PHE A 45 -19.86 3.37 -3.93
N VAL A 46 -20.12 4.68 -3.88
CA VAL A 46 -19.15 5.69 -3.40
C VAL A 46 -19.41 5.96 -1.90
N PRO A 47 -18.45 5.68 -1.01
CA PRO A 47 -18.62 5.91 0.43
C PRO A 47 -18.83 7.39 0.77
N THR A 48 -19.69 7.67 1.74
CA THR A 48 -19.91 9.04 2.26
C THR A 48 -18.67 9.62 2.94
N THR A 49 -17.81 8.75 3.48
CA THR A 49 -16.51 9.09 4.07
C THR A 49 -15.36 8.72 3.14
N LEU A 50 -15.47 9.11 1.86
CA LEU A 50 -14.55 8.72 0.79
C LEU A 50 -13.07 8.92 1.14
N SER A 51 -12.71 10.02 1.82
CA SER A 51 -11.33 10.27 2.22
C SER A 51 -10.75 9.18 3.15
N ARG A 52 -11.56 8.68 4.08
CA ARG A 52 -11.20 7.56 4.97
C ARG A 52 -11.11 6.25 4.20
N SER A 53 -11.99 6.03 3.23
CA SER A 53 -11.92 4.86 2.35
C SER A 53 -10.66 4.87 1.49
N ILE A 54 -10.24 6.04 0.96
CA ILE A 54 -8.97 6.21 0.26
C ILE A 54 -7.80 5.88 1.19
N CYS A 55 -7.75 6.47 2.39
CA CYS A 55 -6.71 6.16 3.37
C CYS A 55 -6.67 4.67 3.73
N GLY A 56 -7.84 4.05 3.93
CA GLY A 56 -7.98 2.63 4.20
C GLY A 56 -7.41 1.77 3.07
N ARG A 57 -7.76 2.08 1.82
CA ARG A 57 -7.27 1.38 0.63
C ARG A 57 -5.75 1.50 0.46
N MET A 58 -5.18 2.66 0.78
CA MET A 58 -3.72 2.84 0.84
C MET A 58 -3.11 1.92 1.89
N MET A 59 -3.68 1.88 3.10
CA MET A 59 -3.19 1.03 4.18
C MET A 59 -3.29 -0.46 3.87
N GLU A 60 -4.37 -0.92 3.23
CA GLU A 60 -4.48 -2.31 2.77
C GLU A 60 -3.34 -2.69 1.83
N THR A 61 -3.01 -1.81 0.89
CA THR A 61 -1.92 -2.02 -0.07
C THR A 61 -0.59 -2.19 0.67
N TYR A 62 -0.29 -1.29 1.60
CA TYR A 62 0.92 -1.38 2.43
C TYR A 62 0.92 -2.60 3.36
N PHE A 63 -0.22 -2.92 3.98
CA PHE A 63 -0.34 -4.03 4.92
C PHE A 63 -0.16 -5.39 4.22
N SER A 64 -0.70 -5.53 3.00
CA SER A 64 -0.49 -6.72 2.17
C SER A 64 1.00 -6.96 1.92
N TRP A 65 1.75 -5.92 1.50
CA TRP A 65 3.19 -6.02 1.33
C TRP A 65 3.93 -6.26 2.65
N THR A 66 3.56 -5.59 3.73
CA THR A 66 4.17 -5.81 5.04
C THR A 66 4.00 -7.25 5.51
N ASN A 67 2.84 -7.87 5.29
CA ASN A 67 2.63 -9.28 5.64
C ASN A 67 3.53 -10.20 4.81
N TYR A 68 3.70 -9.90 3.52
CA TYR A 68 4.65 -10.63 2.67
C TYR A 68 6.09 -10.47 3.18
N LEU A 69 6.55 -9.23 3.41
CA LEU A 69 7.88 -8.95 3.94
C LEU A 69 8.12 -9.59 5.31
N HIS A 70 7.11 -9.58 6.18
CA HIS A 70 7.16 -10.23 7.48
C HIS A 70 7.39 -11.74 7.33
N SER A 71 6.78 -12.38 6.33
CA SER A 71 6.99 -13.81 6.05
C SER A 71 8.41 -14.15 5.58
N LEU A 72 9.19 -13.16 5.11
CA LEU A 72 10.62 -13.34 4.82
C LEU A 72 11.47 -13.31 6.09
N LEU A 73 11.02 -12.59 7.12
CA LEU A 73 11.73 -12.47 8.41
C LEU A 73 11.38 -13.63 9.35
N MET A 74 10.09 -13.91 9.47
CA MET A 74 9.53 -14.93 10.33
C MET A 74 8.62 -15.84 9.50
N PRO A 75 9.21 -16.77 8.73
CA PRO A 75 8.45 -17.66 7.87
C PRO A 75 7.56 -18.59 8.69
N ASN A 76 6.38 -18.91 8.16
CA ASN A 76 5.53 -19.93 8.75
C ASN A 76 6.21 -21.31 8.54
N PRO A 77 6.56 -22.06 9.60
CA PRO A 77 7.25 -23.34 9.45
C PRO A 77 6.46 -24.38 8.65
N GLY A 78 5.12 -24.26 8.63
CA GLY A 78 4.24 -25.13 7.84
C GLY A 78 4.17 -24.79 6.35
N TYR A 79 4.81 -23.70 5.91
CA TYR A 79 4.75 -23.23 4.53
C TYR A 79 6.14 -23.22 3.88
N MET A 80 6.41 -24.29 3.11
CA MET A 80 7.72 -24.54 2.50
C MET A 80 8.22 -23.41 1.61
N ILE A 81 7.33 -22.71 0.91
CA ILE A 81 7.68 -21.58 0.04
C ILE A 81 8.25 -20.43 0.88
N SER A 82 7.56 -20.01 1.94
CA SER A 82 8.03 -18.93 2.83
C SER A 82 9.32 -19.30 3.55
N MET A 83 9.48 -20.55 3.98
CA MET A 83 10.75 -21.05 4.54
C MET A 83 11.90 -20.94 3.53
N SER A 84 11.65 -21.36 2.28
CA SER A 84 12.64 -21.32 1.20
C SER A 84 13.02 -19.89 0.84
N GLU A 85 12.05 -18.97 0.79
CA GLU A 85 12.29 -17.56 0.48
C GLU A 85 13.04 -16.86 1.62
N SER A 86 12.72 -17.13 2.89
CA SER A 86 13.44 -16.57 4.03
C SER A 86 14.94 -16.94 4.05
N GLN A 87 15.28 -18.14 3.56
CA GLN A 87 16.66 -18.62 3.44
C GLN A 87 17.46 -17.96 2.31
N MET A 88 16.79 -17.27 1.36
CA MET A 88 17.47 -16.53 0.30
C MET A 88 18.11 -15.23 0.80
N PHE A 89 17.76 -14.78 2.00
CA PHE A 89 18.23 -13.53 2.58
C PHE A 89 19.19 -13.78 3.75
N ASN A 90 20.29 -13.03 3.79
CA ASN A 90 21.18 -12.99 4.95
C ASN A 90 20.64 -12.04 6.04
N ASP A 91 21.28 -12.05 7.22
CA ASP A 91 20.82 -11.27 8.37
C ASP A 91 20.81 -9.75 8.10
N HIS A 92 21.82 -9.23 7.42
CA HIS A 92 21.87 -7.81 7.06
C HIS A 92 20.71 -7.43 6.11
N GLU A 93 20.39 -8.27 5.12
CA GLU A 93 19.25 -8.03 4.25
C GLU A 93 17.92 -8.13 4.99
N LYS A 94 17.80 -9.02 5.97
CA LYS A 94 16.63 -9.12 6.84
C LYS A 94 16.46 -7.88 7.71
N GLU A 95 17.55 -7.28 8.20
CA GLU A 95 17.50 -5.99 8.88
C GLU A 95 16.97 -4.87 7.97
N GLU A 96 17.39 -4.83 6.70
CA GLU A 96 16.88 -3.86 5.73
C GLU A 96 15.38 -4.05 5.47
N VAL A 97 14.92 -5.31 5.33
CA VAL A 97 13.49 -5.62 5.22
C VAL A 97 12.73 -5.13 6.45
N PHE A 98 13.26 -5.35 7.65
CA PHE A 98 12.65 -4.88 8.90
C PHE A 98 12.56 -3.36 8.98
N LYS A 99 13.57 -2.62 8.47
CA LYS A 99 13.54 -1.15 8.37
C LYS A 99 12.40 -0.67 7.48
N ILE A 100 12.14 -1.35 6.36
CA ILE A 100 11.02 -1.02 5.46
C ILE A 100 9.67 -1.29 6.12
N ILE A 101 9.51 -2.45 6.78
CA ILE A 101 8.32 -2.76 7.58
C ILE A 101 8.08 -1.66 8.63
N SER A 102 9.13 -1.25 9.35
CA SER A 102 9.03 -0.22 10.39
C SER A 102 8.54 1.12 9.84
N LYS A 103 9.01 1.54 8.65
CA LYS A 103 8.52 2.76 7.98
C LYS A 103 7.03 2.66 7.63
N VAL A 104 6.57 1.50 7.15
CA VAL A 104 5.14 1.27 6.91
C VAL A 104 4.33 1.33 8.21
N MET A 105 4.84 0.74 9.30
CA MET A 105 4.15 0.79 10.59
C MET A 105 3.98 2.22 11.11
N VAL A 106 4.92 3.12 10.84
CA VAL A 106 4.77 4.55 11.14
C VAL A 106 3.58 5.15 10.38
N LEU A 107 3.41 4.84 9.09
CA LEU A 107 2.27 5.29 8.30
C LEU A 107 0.94 4.73 8.82
N ILE A 108 0.90 3.43 9.14
CA ILE A 108 -0.29 2.78 9.71
C ILE A 108 -0.70 3.45 11.02
N ASN A 109 0.25 3.66 11.93
CA ASN A 109 -0.04 4.31 13.22
C ASN A 109 -0.47 5.77 13.04
N ARG A 110 0.13 6.50 12.09
CA ARG A 110 -0.30 7.86 11.75
C ARG A 110 -1.73 7.87 11.21
N ASN A 111 -2.11 6.94 10.35
CA ASN A 111 -3.48 6.80 9.87
C ASN A 111 -4.47 6.56 11.02
N SER A 112 -4.11 5.70 11.98
CA SER A 112 -4.92 5.43 13.17
C SER A 112 -5.10 6.69 14.02
N ILE A 113 -4.03 7.45 14.25
CA ILE A 113 -4.10 8.73 14.99
C ILE A 113 -5.03 9.71 14.26
N ILE A 114 -4.91 9.86 12.95
CA ILE A 114 -5.78 10.74 12.15
C ILE A 114 -7.25 10.28 12.25
N GLY A 115 -7.51 8.98 12.20
CA GLY A 115 -8.87 8.44 12.38
C GLY A 115 -9.47 8.74 13.75
N LEU A 116 -8.66 8.73 14.80
CA LEU A 116 -9.07 9.04 16.18
C LEU A 116 -9.27 10.55 16.39
N THR A 117 -8.34 11.39 15.92
CA THR A 117 -8.36 12.84 16.13
C THR A 117 -9.24 13.58 15.13
N LYS A 118 -9.51 12.96 13.97
CA LYS A 118 -10.25 13.54 12.84
C LYS A 118 -9.62 14.83 12.30
N ASN A 119 -8.30 14.97 12.41
CA ASN A 119 -7.58 16.13 11.89
C ASN A 119 -7.51 16.07 10.35
N LYS A 120 -8.32 16.91 9.68
CA LYS A 120 -8.40 16.99 8.21
C LYS A 120 -7.08 17.42 7.55
N ALA A 121 -6.33 18.34 8.16
CA ALA A 121 -5.08 18.82 7.59
C ALA A 121 -4.02 17.69 7.58
N ASP A 122 -3.95 16.92 8.67
CA ASP A 122 -3.06 15.77 8.75
C ASP A 122 -3.49 14.65 7.80
N GLU A 123 -4.81 14.48 7.57
CA GLU A 123 -5.36 13.53 6.59
C GLU A 123 -4.96 13.85 5.15
N GLY A 124 -5.12 15.11 4.72
CA GLY A 124 -4.68 15.53 3.39
C GLY A 124 -3.18 15.31 3.21
N LYS A 125 -2.36 15.75 4.18
CA LYS A 125 -0.91 15.53 4.15
C LYS A 125 -0.55 14.05 4.12
N PHE A 126 -1.31 13.21 4.83
CA PHE A 126 -1.07 11.77 4.89
C PHE A 126 -1.24 11.10 3.53
N ILE A 127 -2.24 11.49 2.73
CA ILE A 127 -2.44 10.99 1.37
C ILE A 127 -1.20 11.30 0.50
N ASP A 128 -0.74 12.55 0.52
CA ASP A 128 0.46 12.95 -0.25
C ASP A 128 1.72 12.21 0.22
N ASP A 129 1.92 12.09 1.54
CA ASP A 129 3.08 11.42 2.12
C ASP A 129 3.09 9.92 1.78
N CYS A 130 1.92 9.27 1.75
CA CYS A 130 1.80 7.87 1.37
C CYS A 130 2.15 7.66 -0.11
N LEU A 131 1.67 8.53 -1.01
CA LEU A 131 2.04 8.44 -2.43
C LEU A 131 3.54 8.74 -2.63
N PHE A 132 4.07 9.75 -1.94
CA PHE A 132 5.49 10.08 -1.98
C PHE A 132 6.37 8.92 -1.51
N PHE A 133 6.02 8.30 -0.38
CA PHE A 133 6.74 7.16 0.16
C PHE A 133 6.73 5.98 -0.82
N TRP A 134 5.59 5.69 -1.45
CA TRP A 134 5.49 4.67 -2.48
C TRP A 134 6.49 4.91 -3.61
N ASN A 135 6.43 6.11 -4.20
CA ASN A 135 7.18 6.46 -5.40
C ASN A 135 8.68 6.61 -5.16
N LYS A 136 9.09 7.08 -3.98
CA LYS A 136 10.50 7.41 -3.70
C LYS A 136 11.25 6.34 -2.94
N THR A 137 10.55 5.49 -2.19
CA THR A 137 11.20 4.50 -1.32
C THR A 137 10.61 3.12 -1.52
N PHE A 138 9.33 2.94 -1.19
CA PHE A 138 8.76 1.61 -0.97
C PHE A 138 8.79 0.75 -2.22
N LYS A 139 8.37 1.29 -3.38
CA LYS A 139 8.35 0.55 -4.65
C LYS A 139 9.74 0.03 -5.02
N LEU A 140 10.78 0.85 -4.87
CA LEU A 140 12.15 0.51 -5.25
C LEU A 140 12.71 -0.64 -4.39
N GLU A 141 12.43 -0.59 -3.09
CA GLU A 141 12.89 -1.61 -2.15
C GLU A 141 12.15 -2.94 -2.36
N ILE A 142 10.83 -2.89 -2.54
CA ILE A 142 10.02 -4.08 -2.88
C ILE A 142 10.50 -4.69 -4.19
N GLU A 143 10.74 -3.87 -5.22
CA GLU A 143 11.22 -4.35 -6.52
C GLU A 143 12.56 -5.08 -6.40
N LYS A 144 13.50 -4.56 -5.60
CA LYS A 144 14.78 -5.21 -5.31
C LYS A 144 14.59 -6.57 -4.64
N ILE A 145 13.73 -6.64 -3.63
CA ILE A 145 13.43 -7.88 -2.88
C ILE A 145 12.81 -8.93 -3.80
N VAL A 146 11.76 -8.56 -4.55
CA VAL A 146 11.02 -9.48 -5.43
C VAL A 146 11.91 -9.96 -6.59
N LYS A 147 12.76 -9.10 -7.17
CA LYS A 147 13.74 -9.51 -8.18
C LYS A 147 14.70 -10.57 -7.66
N LYS A 148 15.27 -10.37 -6.47
CA LYS A 148 16.16 -11.36 -5.86
C LYS A 148 15.47 -12.70 -5.66
N ILE A 149 14.23 -12.70 -5.18
CA ILE A 149 13.43 -13.92 -4.98
C ILE A 149 13.17 -14.62 -6.31
N LYS A 150 12.74 -13.88 -7.34
CA LYS A 150 12.56 -14.40 -8.69
C LYS A 150 13.85 -15.06 -9.19
N ASP A 151 14.97 -14.35 -9.13
CA ASP A 151 16.24 -14.85 -9.67
C ASP A 151 16.73 -16.09 -8.89
N SER A 152 16.51 -16.13 -7.57
CA SER A 152 16.82 -17.30 -6.74
C SER A 152 15.95 -18.52 -7.10
N TRP A 153 14.67 -18.32 -7.42
CA TRP A 153 13.79 -19.40 -7.91
C TRP A 153 14.16 -19.85 -9.33
N GLU A 154 14.57 -18.93 -10.21
CA GLU A 154 15.08 -19.25 -11.53
C GLU A 154 16.35 -20.11 -11.44
N GLU A 155 17.26 -19.81 -10.50
CA GLU A 155 18.44 -20.65 -10.27
C GLU A 155 18.09 -22.05 -9.76
N LYS A 156 17.16 -22.16 -8.80
CA LYS A 156 16.72 -23.45 -8.25
C LYS A 156 15.93 -24.33 -9.23
N SER A 157 15.34 -23.73 -10.27
CA SER A 157 14.57 -24.45 -11.30
C SER A 157 15.41 -24.89 -12.50
N LYS A 158 16.70 -24.51 -12.56
CA LYS A 158 17.61 -25.02 -13.58
C LYS A 158 17.82 -26.54 -13.40
N PRO A 159 17.80 -27.31 -14.49
CA PRO A 159 17.96 -28.77 -14.47
C PRO A 159 19.36 -29.22 -14.05
#